data_AF-A0A2A7S850-F1
#
_entry.id   AF-A0A2A7S850-F1
#
_cell.length_a   1.000
_cell.length_b   1.000
_cell.length_c   1.000
_cell.angle_alpha   90.00
_cell.angle_beta   90.00
_cell.angle_gamma   90.00
#
_symmetry.space_group_name_H-M   'P 1'
#
loop_
_entity.id
_entity.type
_entity.pdbx_description
1 polymer ?
#
loop_
_entity_poly.entity_id
_entity_poly.type
_entity_poly.pdbx_seq_one_letter_code
_entity_poly.pdbx_strand_id
1 'polypeptide(L)'
;MALHSPNDAQPAEPAATLEGQLREMYGRAAYTHKTHEKMADRYFARYRAFKTTEIVLSAATASSLLLAVLGDTHLGTVVGAAFSAILLGFTLYFKEAGLTEKAQKHSEVASNLWAIREALLSLLVDMKDGRDVGQIRDERDHINERLKQIYASAPRTDSAAYAAAQKALKDAEELFFTDAELDKMLPKQLRKDQG
;
A
#
# COMPACT_ATOMS: atom_id res chain seq x y z
N MET A 1 48.93 4.92 -26.87
CA MET A 1 49.88 5.36 -25.83
C MET A 1 49.04 6.14 -24.83
N ALA A 2 48.69 5.70 -23.63
CA ALA A 2 49.06 4.63 -22.70
C ALA A 2 47.83 4.46 -21.76
N LEU A 3 47.53 3.41 -21.01
CA LEU A 3 48.05 2.07 -20.73
C LEU A 3 46.93 1.34 -19.95
N HIS A 4 47.02 0.02 -19.90
CA HIS A 4 46.02 -0.92 -19.40
C HIS A 4 46.21 -1.27 -17.91
N SER A 5 45.10 -1.55 -17.20
CA SER A 5 44.93 -2.49 -16.06
C SER A 5 45.52 -2.14 -14.67
N PRO A 6 45.06 -2.76 -13.54
CA PRO A 6 44.28 -4.01 -13.43
C PRO A 6 43.08 -4.03 -12.42
N ASN A 7 42.11 -4.89 -12.72
CA ASN A 7 41.41 -5.79 -11.77
C ASN A 7 41.15 -5.29 -10.33
N ASP A 8 40.13 -4.46 -10.15
CA ASP A 8 39.39 -4.48 -8.88
C ASP A 8 38.48 -5.71 -8.92
N ALA A 9 38.81 -6.71 -8.10
CA ALA A 9 37.94 -7.84 -7.84
C ALA A 9 36.56 -7.30 -7.44
N GLN A 10 35.61 -7.34 -8.38
CA GLN A 10 34.19 -7.31 -8.01
C GLN A 10 34.03 -8.42 -6.96
N PRO A 11 33.54 -8.11 -5.75
CA PRO A 11 33.14 -9.15 -4.83
C PRO A 11 32.16 -10.02 -5.61
N ALA A 12 32.46 -11.31 -5.74
CA ALA A 12 31.57 -12.24 -6.40
C ALA A 12 30.20 -12.09 -5.72
N GLU A 13 29.20 -11.63 -6.48
CA GLU A 13 27.79 -11.66 -6.07
C GLU A 13 27.54 -13.03 -5.42
N PRO A 14 27.26 -13.09 -4.10
CA PRO A 14 27.11 -14.37 -3.44
C PRO A 14 25.95 -15.10 -4.12
N ALA A 15 26.23 -16.26 -4.72
CA ALA A 15 25.25 -17.07 -5.43
C ALA A 15 23.93 -17.10 -4.66
N ALA A 16 22.84 -16.59 -5.27
CA ALA A 16 21.58 -16.34 -4.59
C ALA A 16 21.11 -17.61 -3.85
N THR A 17 21.19 -17.60 -2.52
CA THR A 17 20.72 -18.71 -1.70
C THR A 17 19.20 -18.72 -1.71
N LEU A 18 18.60 -19.90 -1.54
CA LEU A 18 17.13 -20.03 -1.42
C LEU A 18 16.59 -19.12 -0.30
N GLU A 19 17.31 -19.04 0.82
CA GLU A 19 17.03 -18.10 1.89
C GLU A 19 17.07 -16.64 1.45
N GLY A 20 18.12 -16.23 0.73
CA GLY A 20 18.26 -14.87 0.21
C GLY A 20 17.09 -14.50 -0.70
N GLN A 21 16.67 -15.42 -1.57
CA GLN A 21 15.50 -15.24 -2.43
C GLN A 21 14.22 -15.04 -1.61
N LEU A 22 13.97 -15.87 -0.58
CA LEU A 22 12.79 -15.76 0.27
C LEU A 22 12.76 -14.43 1.06
N ARG A 23 13.93 -13.99 1.57
CA ARG A 23 14.08 -12.69 2.25
C ARG A 23 13.78 -11.52 1.30
N GLU A 24 14.28 -11.56 0.07
CA GLU A 24 14.00 -10.54 -0.95
C GLU A 24 12.50 -10.50 -1.31
N MET A 25 11.88 -11.67 -1.52
CA MET A 25 10.45 -11.79 -1.77
C MET A 25 9.63 -11.16 -0.63
N TYR A 26 10.01 -11.43 0.62
CA TYR A 26 9.35 -10.86 1.80
C TYR A 26 9.47 -9.32 1.81
N GLY A 27 10.67 -8.79 1.57
CA GLY A 27 10.91 -7.35 1.52
C GLY A 27 10.09 -6.66 0.42
N ARG A 28 10.06 -7.23 -0.79
CA ARG A 28 9.24 -6.72 -1.91
C ARG A 28 7.75 -6.76 -1.57
N ALA A 29 7.25 -7.86 -1.04
CA ALA A 29 5.85 -7.99 -0.62
C ALA A 29 5.50 -6.98 0.48
N ALA A 30 6.39 -6.71 1.44
CA ALA A 30 6.21 -5.69 2.48
C ALA A 30 6.08 -4.27 1.91
N TYR A 31 6.97 -3.90 0.98
CA TYR A 31 6.88 -2.61 0.31
C TYR A 31 5.61 -2.45 -0.50
N THR A 32 5.25 -3.45 -1.30
CA THR A 32 4.04 -3.39 -2.12
C THR A 32 2.78 -3.39 -1.24
N HIS A 33 2.75 -4.20 -0.17
CA HIS A 33 1.68 -4.19 0.83
C HIS A 33 1.44 -2.78 1.39
N LYS A 34 2.48 -2.16 1.97
CA LYS A 34 2.37 -0.82 2.55
C LYS A 34 1.99 0.23 1.50
N THR A 35 2.47 0.09 0.26
CA THR A 35 2.09 1.00 -0.83
C THR A 35 0.60 0.93 -1.13
N HIS A 36 0.01 -0.27 -1.17
CA HIS A 36 -1.42 -0.45 -1.35
C HIS A 36 -2.24 0.08 -0.16
N GLU A 37 -1.77 -0.10 1.09
CA GLU A 37 -2.39 0.55 2.26
C GLU A 37 -2.40 2.08 2.09
N LYS A 38 -1.27 2.70 1.68
CA LYS A 38 -1.21 4.15 1.46
C LYS A 38 -2.10 4.64 0.32
N MET A 39 -2.31 3.83 -0.72
CA MET A 39 -3.29 4.14 -1.76
C MET A 39 -4.72 4.13 -1.19
N ALA A 40 -5.07 3.11 -0.40
CA ALA A 40 -6.38 3.02 0.23
C ALA A 40 -6.63 4.21 1.18
N ASP A 41 -5.67 4.53 2.05
CA ASP A 41 -5.72 5.67 2.98
C ASP A 41 -5.97 6.99 2.23
N ARG A 42 -5.26 7.21 1.12
CA ARG A 42 -5.39 8.43 0.29
C ARG A 42 -6.77 8.53 -0.33
N TYR A 43 -7.31 7.45 -0.88
CA TYR A 43 -8.66 7.45 -1.44
C TYR A 43 -9.70 7.68 -0.34
N PHE A 44 -9.53 7.08 0.84
CA PHE A 44 -10.44 7.29 1.97
C PHE A 44 -10.34 8.71 2.55
N ALA A 45 -9.16 9.32 2.58
CA ALA A 45 -8.99 10.72 2.97
C ALA A 45 -9.69 11.67 1.99
N ARG A 46 -9.57 11.43 0.68
CA ARG A 46 -10.31 12.18 -0.35
C ARG A 46 -11.82 12.00 -0.19
N TYR A 47 -12.28 10.76 0.02
CA TYR A 47 -13.69 10.46 0.29
C TYR A 47 -14.23 11.27 1.48
N ARG A 48 -13.48 11.30 2.59
CA ARG A 48 -13.86 12.08 3.79
C ARG A 48 -13.95 13.58 3.48
N ALA A 49 -12.99 14.14 2.75
CA ALA A 49 -13.04 15.54 2.35
C ALA A 49 -14.29 15.86 1.49
N PHE A 50 -14.60 15.01 0.51
CA PHE A 50 -15.81 15.14 -0.30
C PHE A 50 -17.08 15.09 0.56
N LYS A 51 -17.19 14.12 1.47
CA LYS A 51 -18.35 14.00 2.35
C LYS A 51 -18.53 15.18 3.27
N THR A 52 -17.45 15.74 3.81
CA THR A 52 -17.53 16.97 4.60
C THR A 52 -18.07 18.14 3.78
N THR A 53 -17.58 18.33 2.54
CA THR A 53 -18.08 19.39 1.65
C THR A 53 -19.55 19.19 1.27
N GLU A 54 -19.95 17.95 0.98
CA GLU A 54 -21.35 17.61 0.67
C GLU A 54 -22.29 17.95 1.84
N ILE A 55 -21.89 17.63 3.07
CA ILE A 55 -22.68 17.96 4.28
C ILE A 55 -22.81 19.48 4.44
N VAL A 56 -21.73 20.24 4.25
CA VAL A 56 -21.76 21.71 4.36
C VAL A 56 -22.67 22.32 3.30
N LEU A 57 -22.53 21.90 2.04
CA LEU A 57 -23.40 22.36 0.93
C LEU A 57 -24.87 21.97 1.16
N SER A 58 -25.13 20.78 1.69
CA SER A 58 -26.47 20.31 2.02
C SER A 58 -27.09 21.16 3.14
N ALA A 59 -26.34 21.47 4.19
CA ALA A 59 -26.79 22.33 5.28
C ALA A 59 -27.06 23.76 4.82
N ALA A 60 -26.22 24.32 3.95
CA ALA A 60 -26.44 25.64 3.34
C ALA A 60 -27.69 25.65 2.45
N THR A 61 -27.91 24.58 1.66
CA THR A 61 -29.09 24.41 0.83
C THR A 61 -30.36 24.33 1.68
N ALA A 62 -30.37 23.49 2.72
CA ALA A 62 -31.50 23.39 3.65
C ALA A 62 -31.79 24.72 4.36
N SER A 63 -30.76 25.42 4.82
CA SER A 63 -30.91 26.71 5.52
C SER A 63 -31.51 27.79 4.61
N SER A 64 -31.07 27.87 3.35
CA SER A 64 -31.62 28.83 2.37
C SER A 64 -33.08 28.53 2.01
N LEU A 65 -33.45 27.25 1.88
CA LEU A 65 -34.84 26.85 1.68
C LEU A 65 -35.72 27.17 2.89
N LEU A 66 -35.23 26.97 4.12
CA LEU A 66 -35.95 27.37 5.33
C LEU A 66 -36.19 28.88 5.37
N LEU A 67 -35.19 29.69 5.03
CA LEU A 67 -35.34 31.14 4.91
C LEU A 67 -36.34 31.53 3.81
N ALA A 68 -36.37 30.82 2.69
CA ALA A 68 -37.35 31.07 1.62
C ALA A 68 -38.79 30.78 2.06
N VAL A 69 -39.00 29.79 2.94
CA VAL A 69 -40.33 29.44 3.47
C VAL A 69 -40.77 30.38 4.59
N LEU A 70 -39.84 30.84 5.44
CA LEU A 70 -40.13 31.60 6.66
C LEU A 70 -39.88 33.12 6.56
N GLY A 71 -39.19 33.59 5.52
CA GLY A 71 -38.76 34.97 5.34
C GLY A 71 -38.98 35.51 3.93
N ASP A 72 -38.23 36.55 3.54
CA ASP A 72 -38.37 37.23 2.25
C ASP A 72 -38.07 36.26 1.08
N THR A 73 -39.13 35.90 0.35
CA THR A 73 -39.24 34.67 -0.45
C THR A 73 -38.31 34.63 -1.65
N HIS A 74 -37.95 35.78 -2.23
CA HIS A 74 -37.23 35.82 -3.51
C HIS A 74 -35.73 35.53 -3.34
N LEU A 75 -35.06 36.17 -2.38
CA LEU A 75 -33.62 36.01 -2.17
C LEU A 75 -33.27 34.61 -1.67
N GLY A 76 -34.03 34.08 -0.71
CA GLY A 76 -33.86 32.71 -0.20
C GLY A 76 -34.03 31.66 -1.30
N THR A 77 -35.00 31.84 -2.19
CA THR A 77 -35.26 30.92 -3.30
C THR A 77 -34.14 30.91 -4.34
N VAL A 78 -33.65 32.08 -4.77
CA VAL A 78 -32.56 32.16 -5.75
C VAL A 78 -31.27 31.56 -5.19
N VAL A 79 -30.93 31.87 -3.93
CA VAL A 79 -29.74 31.32 -3.25
C VAL A 79 -29.88 29.80 -3.07
N GLY A 80 -31.05 29.32 -2.64
CA GLY A 80 -31.32 27.90 -2.46
C GLY A 80 -31.28 27.11 -3.77
N ALA A 81 -31.81 27.67 -4.86
CA ALA A 81 -31.74 27.05 -6.18
C ALA A 81 -30.28 26.94 -6.67
N ALA A 82 -29.47 27.99 -6.48
CA ALA A 82 -28.06 27.98 -6.85
C ALA A 82 -27.27 26.92 -6.06
N PHE A 83 -27.42 26.87 -4.73
CA PHE A 83 -26.76 25.85 -3.91
C PHE A 83 -27.23 24.43 -4.23
N SER A 84 -28.53 24.24 -4.51
CA SER A 84 -29.08 22.95 -4.94
C SER A 84 -28.44 22.46 -6.24
N ALA A 85 -28.28 23.34 -7.23
CA ALA A 85 -27.66 23.00 -8.51
C ALA A 85 -26.18 22.63 -8.33
N ILE A 86 -25.44 23.39 -7.51
CA ILE A 86 -24.04 23.11 -7.17
C ILE A 86 -23.92 21.77 -6.44
N LEU A 87 -24.76 21.53 -5.42
CA LEU A 87 -24.78 20.30 -4.65
C LEU A 87 -25.08 19.10 -5.56
N LEU A 88 -26.06 19.21 -6.45
CA LEU A 88 -26.39 18.16 -7.42
C LEU A 88 -25.19 17.84 -8.32
N GLY A 89 -24.56 18.85 -8.91
CA GLY A 89 -23.36 18.67 -9.74
C GLY A 89 -22.21 18.04 -8.95
N PHE A 90 -22.00 18.48 -7.71
CA PHE A 90 -20.96 17.98 -6.83
C PHE A 90 -21.17 16.50 -6.47
N THR A 91 -22.39 16.10 -6.10
CA THR A 91 -22.73 14.71 -5.76
C THR A 91 -22.66 13.80 -6.98
N LEU A 92 -23.09 14.25 -8.17
CA LEU A 92 -22.99 13.48 -9.40
C LEU A 92 -21.53 13.22 -9.79
N TYR A 93 -20.68 14.25 -9.78
CA TYR A 93 -19.25 14.11 -10.04
C TYR A 93 -18.58 13.14 -9.07
N PHE A 94 -18.91 13.26 -7.77
CA PHE A 94 -18.33 12.38 -6.74
C PHE A 94 -18.71 10.91 -6.94
N LYS A 95 -19.96 10.63 -7.35
CA LYS A 95 -20.41 9.27 -7.63
C LYS A 95 -19.56 8.61 -8.72
N GLU A 96 -19.22 9.35 -9.77
CA GLU A 96 -18.37 8.86 -10.86
C GLU A 96 -16.90 8.68 -10.46
N ALA A 97 -16.42 9.43 -9.45
CA ALA A 97 -15.03 9.34 -9.00
C ALA A 97 -14.66 7.97 -8.40
N GLY A 98 -15.63 7.21 -7.88
CA GLY A 98 -15.45 5.83 -7.41
C GLY A 98 -14.40 5.67 -6.30
N LEU A 99 -14.26 6.68 -5.41
CA LEU A 99 -13.18 6.72 -4.42
C LEU A 99 -13.24 5.56 -3.42
N THR A 100 -14.43 5.17 -2.98
CA THR A 100 -14.62 4.04 -2.05
C THR A 100 -14.27 2.71 -2.70
N GLU A 101 -14.71 2.48 -3.94
CA GLU A 101 -14.38 1.28 -4.70
C GLU A 101 -12.86 1.16 -4.93
N LYS A 102 -12.21 2.26 -5.30
CA LYS A 102 -10.74 2.32 -5.44
C LYS A 102 -10.04 2.02 -4.12
N ALA A 103 -10.50 2.62 -3.01
CA ALA A 103 -9.96 2.35 -1.68
C ALA A 103 -10.09 0.87 -1.30
N GLN A 104 -11.25 0.27 -1.56
CA GLN A 104 -11.53 -1.12 -1.27
C GLN A 104 -10.63 -2.06 -2.09
N LYS A 105 -10.49 -1.84 -3.40
CA LYS A 105 -9.60 -2.64 -4.26
C LYS A 105 -8.14 -2.60 -3.77
N HIS A 106 -7.64 -1.43 -3.38
CA HIS A 106 -6.29 -1.35 -2.81
C HIS A 106 -6.20 -2.05 -1.44
N SER A 107 -7.22 -1.95 -0.59
CA SER A 107 -7.27 -2.62 0.72
C SER A 107 -7.28 -4.15 0.59
N GLU A 108 -8.01 -4.67 -0.39
CA GLU A 108 -8.06 -6.10 -0.70
C GLU A 108 -6.70 -6.64 -1.14
N VAL A 109 -6.04 -5.93 -2.08
CA VAL A 109 -4.67 -6.29 -2.50
C VAL A 109 -3.69 -6.22 -1.32
N ALA A 110 -3.82 -5.20 -0.47
CA ALA A 110 -3.01 -5.08 0.73
C ALA A 110 -3.19 -6.30 1.65
N SER A 111 -4.44 -6.67 1.97
CA SER A 111 -4.74 -7.84 2.81
C SER A 111 -4.18 -9.15 2.22
N ASN A 112 -4.31 -9.34 0.90
CA ASN A 112 -3.75 -10.51 0.22
C ASN A 112 -2.21 -10.53 0.28
N LEU A 113 -1.54 -9.38 0.14
CA LEU A 113 -0.09 -9.28 0.27
C LEU A 113 0.37 -9.48 1.72
N TRP A 114 -0.42 -9.07 2.70
CA TRP A 114 -0.14 -9.39 4.10
C TRP A 114 -0.11 -10.91 4.33
N ALA A 115 -1.09 -11.65 3.80
CA ALA A 115 -1.09 -13.12 3.88
C ALA A 115 0.14 -13.75 3.20
N ILE A 116 0.63 -13.18 2.08
CA ILE A 116 1.89 -13.63 1.45
C ILE A 116 3.09 -13.39 2.37
N ARG A 117 3.15 -12.25 3.05
CA ARG A 117 4.24 -11.95 3.99
C ARG A 117 4.27 -12.93 5.15
N GLU A 118 3.12 -13.24 5.74
CA GLU A 118 3.02 -14.23 6.82
C GLU A 118 3.45 -15.62 6.35
N ALA A 119 3.08 -16.01 5.13
CA ALA A 119 3.51 -17.28 4.54
C ALA A 119 5.03 -17.32 4.31
N LEU A 120 5.62 -16.23 3.79
CA LEU A 120 7.07 -16.13 3.58
C LEU A 120 7.85 -16.13 4.90
N LEU A 121 7.34 -15.44 5.92
CA LEU A 121 7.93 -15.45 7.26
C LEU A 121 7.92 -16.87 7.84
N SER A 122 6.77 -17.55 7.76
CA SER A 122 6.64 -18.94 8.22
C SER A 122 7.59 -19.87 7.46
N LEU A 123 7.70 -19.71 6.13
CA LEU A 123 8.59 -20.52 5.30
C LEU A 123 10.08 -20.31 5.63
N LEU A 124 10.47 -19.07 5.95
CA LEU A 124 11.82 -18.76 6.42
C LEU A 124 12.13 -19.44 7.77
N VAL A 125 11.17 -19.47 8.68
CA VAL A 125 11.29 -20.18 9.96
C VAL A 125 11.38 -21.69 9.72
N ASP A 126 10.48 -22.27 8.91
CA ASP A 126 10.46 -23.69 8.58
C ASP A 126 11.78 -24.17 7.95
N MET A 127 12.31 -23.41 7.01
CA MET A 127 13.61 -23.68 6.39
C MET A 127 14.71 -23.72 7.43
N LYS A 128 14.65 -22.82 8.42
CA LYS A 128 15.64 -22.76 9.48
C LYS A 128 15.48 -23.87 10.52
N ASP A 129 14.27 -24.34 10.76
CA ASP A 129 14.00 -25.50 11.60
C ASP A 129 14.39 -26.84 10.92
N GLY A 130 14.93 -26.77 9.70
CA GLY A 130 15.49 -27.91 8.99
C GLY A 130 14.48 -28.66 8.13
N ARG A 131 13.38 -28.00 7.71
CA ARG A 131 12.47 -28.58 6.70
C ARG A 131 13.23 -28.92 5.42
N ASP A 132 12.82 -30.00 4.77
CA ASP A 132 13.39 -30.46 3.52
C ASP A 132 13.41 -29.35 2.45
N VAL A 133 14.55 -29.20 1.76
CA VAL A 133 14.77 -28.14 0.78
C VAL A 133 13.86 -28.28 -0.44
N GLY A 134 13.49 -29.51 -0.82
CA GLY A 134 12.50 -29.76 -1.88
C GLY A 134 11.15 -29.15 -1.51
N GLN A 135 10.67 -29.45 -0.30
CA GLN A 135 9.41 -28.88 0.21
C GLN A 135 9.43 -27.35 0.32
N ILE A 136 10.56 -26.74 0.69
CA ILE A 136 10.69 -25.27 0.71
C ILE A 136 10.57 -24.68 -0.69
N ARG A 137 11.16 -25.33 -1.70
CA ARG A 137 11.06 -24.87 -3.10
C ARG A 137 9.63 -24.99 -3.63
N ASP A 138 8.94 -26.07 -3.30
CA ASP A 138 7.54 -26.28 -3.70
C ASP A 138 6.63 -25.19 -3.10
N GLU A 139 6.78 -24.87 -1.81
CA GLU A 139 5.99 -23.81 -1.19
C GLU A 139 6.35 -22.41 -1.73
N ARG A 140 7.64 -22.15 -2.00
CA ARG A 140 8.07 -20.92 -2.67
C ARG A 140 7.38 -20.77 -4.04
N ASP A 141 7.32 -21.84 -4.83
CA ASP A 141 6.71 -21.81 -6.15
C ASP A 141 5.20 -21.62 -6.08
N HIS A 142 4.55 -22.19 -5.06
CA HIS A 142 3.15 -21.91 -4.72
C HIS A 142 2.92 -20.44 -4.33
N ILE A 143 3.78 -19.85 -3.49
CA ILE A 143 3.73 -18.43 -3.13
C ILE A 143 3.92 -17.54 -4.37
N ASN A 144 4.81 -17.90 -5.29
CA ASN A 144 5.02 -17.16 -6.55
C ASN A 144 3.78 -17.15 -7.43
N GLU A 145 3.07 -18.27 -7.56
CA GLU A 145 1.83 -18.31 -8.34
C GLU A 145 0.73 -17.47 -7.68
N ARG A 146 0.61 -17.48 -6.35
CA ARG A 146 -0.32 -16.60 -5.63
C ARG A 146 0.04 -15.12 -5.82
N LEU A 147 1.31 -14.75 -5.73
CA LEU A 147 1.79 -13.40 -5.99
C LEU A 147 1.44 -12.93 -7.41
N LYS A 148 1.64 -13.79 -8.40
CA LYS A 148 1.28 -13.51 -9.80
C LYS A 148 -0.21 -13.23 -9.96
N GLN A 149 -1.07 -14.01 -9.31
CA GLN A 149 -2.51 -13.78 -9.33
C GLN A 149 -2.89 -12.44 -8.69
N ILE A 150 -2.34 -12.14 -7.51
CA ILE A 150 -2.56 -10.86 -6.82
C ILE A 150 -2.15 -9.69 -7.69
N TYR A 151 -0.97 -9.74 -8.31
CA TYR A 151 -0.45 -8.66 -9.14
C TYR A 151 -1.18 -8.52 -10.47
N ALA A 152 -1.73 -9.61 -11.03
CA ALA A 152 -2.53 -9.53 -12.25
C ALA A 152 -3.82 -8.72 -12.07
N SER A 153 -4.43 -8.75 -10.88
CA SER A 153 -5.64 -7.99 -10.56
C SER A 153 -5.38 -6.67 -9.83
N ALA A 154 -4.11 -6.36 -9.50
CA ALA A 154 -3.79 -5.20 -8.68
C ALA A 154 -3.98 -3.88 -9.46
N PRO A 155 -4.71 -2.90 -8.91
CA PRO A 155 -4.75 -1.56 -9.48
C PRO A 155 -3.37 -0.89 -9.41
N ARG A 156 -3.07 -0.01 -10.38
CA ARG A 156 -1.79 0.70 -10.42
C ARG A 156 -1.61 1.59 -9.19
N THR A 157 -0.41 1.60 -8.63
CA THR A 157 -0.01 2.51 -7.54
C THR A 157 0.60 3.79 -8.09
N ASP A 158 0.73 4.81 -7.23
CA ASP A 158 1.38 6.08 -7.59
C ASP A 158 2.69 6.32 -6.80
N SER A 159 3.54 7.21 -7.31
CA SER A 159 4.85 7.52 -6.70
C SER A 159 4.72 8.16 -5.32
N ALA A 160 3.63 8.87 -5.05
CA ALA A 160 3.39 9.52 -3.76
C ALA A 160 3.02 8.50 -2.68
N ALA A 161 2.23 7.47 -3.03
CA ALA A 161 1.95 6.34 -2.15
C ALA A 161 3.20 5.49 -1.92
N TYR A 162 4.02 5.28 -2.95
CA TYR A 162 5.30 4.59 -2.80
C TYR A 162 6.26 5.35 -1.87
N ALA A 163 6.41 6.66 -2.04
CA ALA A 163 7.23 7.49 -1.16
C ALA A 163 6.68 7.52 0.28
N ALA A 164 5.35 7.60 0.45
CA ALA A 164 4.71 7.53 1.76
C ALA A 164 4.89 6.15 2.42
N ALA A 165 4.87 5.07 1.64
CA ALA A 165 5.16 3.73 2.13
C ALA A 165 6.63 3.61 2.54
N GLN A 166 7.56 4.07 1.70
CA GLN A 166 8.99 4.08 2.03
C GLN A 166 9.26 4.88 3.30
N LYS A 167 8.65 6.06 3.45
CA LYS A 167 8.76 6.86 4.67
C LYS A 167 8.17 6.11 5.87
N ALA A 168 6.95 5.58 5.76
CA ALA A 168 6.32 4.85 6.85
C ALA A 168 7.13 3.63 7.30
N LEU A 169 7.77 2.93 6.36
CA LEU A 169 8.60 1.77 6.64
C LEU A 169 9.95 2.15 7.26
N LYS A 170 10.53 3.29 6.87
CA LYS A 170 11.76 3.85 7.46
C LYS A 170 11.52 4.43 8.86
N ASP A 171 10.45 5.20 9.03
CA ASP A 171 10.15 5.94 10.26
C ASP A 171 9.57 5.03 11.35
N ALA A 172 8.90 3.92 10.99
CA ALA A 172 8.32 3.00 11.96
C ALA A 172 9.33 1.97 12.53
N GLU A 173 10.62 2.03 12.16
CA GLU A 173 11.59 0.95 12.41
C GLU A 173 11.11 -0.44 11.91
N GLU A 174 10.05 -0.50 11.09
CA GLU A 174 9.34 -1.74 10.73
C GLU A 174 10.08 -2.58 9.69
N LEU A 175 11.13 -2.04 9.07
CA LEU A 175 12.03 -2.83 8.24
C LEU A 175 13.48 -2.38 8.47
N PHE A 176 14.15 -3.08 9.38
CA PHE A 176 15.61 -3.17 9.39
C PHE A 176 16.07 -3.74 8.05
N PHE A 177 16.73 -2.95 7.21
CA PHE A 177 17.15 -3.36 5.86
C PHE A 177 18.65 -3.20 5.64
N THR A 178 19.44 -3.52 6.66
CA THR A 178 20.80 -4.01 6.44
C THR A 178 20.83 -5.49 6.81
N ASP A 179 21.66 -6.30 6.14
CA ASP A 179 21.82 -7.72 6.48
C ASP A 179 22.12 -7.91 7.98
N ALA A 180 22.88 -6.97 8.57
CA ALA A 180 23.23 -6.93 9.99
C ALA A 180 22.06 -6.61 10.94
N GLU A 181 21.01 -5.93 10.47
CA GLU A 181 19.84 -5.59 11.29
C GLU A 181 18.67 -6.54 11.05
N LEU A 182 18.57 -7.16 9.85
CA LEU A 182 17.67 -8.28 9.58
C LEU A 182 17.96 -9.45 10.53
N ASP A 183 19.24 -9.71 10.78
CA ASP A 183 19.69 -10.68 11.78
C ASP A 183 19.28 -10.31 13.22
N LYS A 184 19.15 -9.02 13.58
CA LYS A 184 18.75 -8.63 14.94
C LYS A 184 17.26 -8.85 15.21
N MET A 185 16.42 -8.79 14.17
CA MET A 185 14.98 -9.04 14.20
C MET A 185 14.62 -10.52 14.27
N LEU A 186 15.56 -11.39 13.91
CA LEU A 186 15.44 -12.82 14.02
C LEU A 186 15.71 -13.26 15.48
N PRO A 187 14.96 -14.25 16.03
CA PRO A 187 15.29 -14.89 17.32
C PRO A 187 16.78 -15.24 17.36
N LYS A 188 17.42 -15.21 18.54
CA LYS A 188 18.89 -15.34 18.65
C LYS A 188 19.46 -16.53 17.88
N GLN A 189 18.69 -17.60 17.74
CA GLN A 189 19.06 -18.81 17.02
C GLN A 189 19.09 -18.61 15.50
N LEU A 190 18.32 -17.67 14.96
CA LEU A 190 18.02 -17.46 13.54
C LEU A 190 18.92 -16.44 12.80
N ARG A 191 19.92 -15.88 13.46
CA ARG A 191 20.85 -14.89 12.90
C ARG A 191 21.90 -15.60 12.04
N LYS A 192 22.41 -14.98 10.95
CA LYS A 192 23.66 -15.48 10.35
C LYS A 192 24.76 -15.33 11.39
N ASP A 193 25.45 -16.42 11.70
CA ASP A 193 26.63 -16.37 12.57
C ASP A 193 27.64 -15.39 11.96
N GLN A 194 27.83 -14.26 12.63
CA GLN A 194 28.98 -13.40 12.41
C GLN A 194 30.15 -14.11 13.08
N GLY A 195 30.99 -14.75 12.26
CA GLY A 195 32.34 -15.15 12.68
C GLY A 195 33.14 -13.93 13.13
#